data_AF-E3GY91-F1
#
_entry.id   AF-E3GY91-F1
#
_cell.length_a   1.000
_cell.length_b   1.000
_cell.length_c   1.000
_cell.angle_alpha   90.00
_cell.angle_beta   90.00
_cell.angle_gamma   90.00
#
_symmetry.space_group_name_H-M   'P 1'
#
loop_
_entity.id
_entity.type
_entity.pdbx_description
1 polymer ?
#
loop_
_entity_poly.entity_id
_entity_poly.type
_entity_poly.pdbx_seq_one_letter_code
_entity_poly.pdbx_strand_id
1 'polypeptide(L)'
;MKKSRLRLFKITSLTISILGLILIIGTVMLFAYVGFNLFINKVGSEFEKKKLYDQVAKLENEYYGLKNEYESLKVNLVQDENLKKRCIDVELQLVRAKSAIDDVKSALESNKDISEIKDRLENAKSQVQIAKEKINQLKSSH
;
A
#
# COMPACT_ATOMS: atom_id res chain seq x y z
N MET A 1 -24.10 -43.42 -55.84
CA MET A 1 -24.03 -43.00 -54.42
C MET A 1 -22.61 -42.72 -53.87
N LYS A 2 -21.56 -42.52 -54.70
CA LYS A 2 -20.16 -42.38 -54.23
C LYS A 2 -19.71 -40.96 -53.84
N LYS A 3 -20.45 -39.89 -54.18
CA LYS A 3 -20.05 -38.49 -53.93
C LYS A 3 -20.28 -38.00 -52.49
N SER A 4 -21.14 -38.66 -51.72
CA SER A 4 -21.53 -38.21 -50.37
C SER A 4 -20.52 -38.61 -49.29
N ARG A 5 -19.99 -39.84 -49.34
CA ARG A 5 -19.03 -40.34 -48.33
C ARG A 5 -17.69 -39.60 -48.35
N LEU A 6 -17.21 -39.20 -49.53
CA LEU A 6 -15.97 -38.41 -49.69
C LEU A 6 -16.06 -37.00 -49.10
N ARG A 7 -17.24 -36.39 -49.08
CA ARG A 7 -17.46 -35.09 -48.44
C ARG A 7 -17.51 -35.21 -46.92
N LEU A 8 -18.09 -36.30 -46.42
CA LEU A 8 -18.10 -36.60 -44.98
C LEU A 8 -16.67 -36.75 -44.44
N PHE A 9 -15.81 -37.52 -45.11
CA PHE A 9 -14.42 -37.69 -44.67
C PHE A 9 -13.63 -36.37 -44.66
N LYS A 10 -13.82 -35.49 -45.67
CA LYS A 10 -13.16 -34.17 -45.69
C LYS A 10 -13.65 -33.26 -44.57
N ILE A 11 -14.95 -33.26 -44.28
CA ILE A 11 -15.52 -32.42 -43.22
C ILE A 11 -15.06 -32.95 -41.86
N THR A 12 -15.10 -34.26 -41.63
CA THR A 12 -14.64 -34.87 -40.37
C THR A 12 -13.14 -34.68 -40.14
N SER A 13 -12.30 -34.79 -41.18
CA SER A 13 -10.86 -34.49 -41.06
C SER A 13 -10.59 -33.01 -40.78
N LEU A 14 -11.40 -32.11 -41.35
CA LEU A 14 -11.26 -30.67 -41.15
C LEU A 14 -11.69 -30.26 -39.73
N THR A 15 -12.74 -30.88 -39.19
CA THR A 15 -13.16 -30.66 -37.79
C THR A 15 -12.14 -31.16 -36.78
N ILE A 16 -11.52 -32.34 -37.01
CA ILE A 16 -10.51 -32.89 -36.10
C ILE A 16 -9.26 -32.00 -36.02
N SER A 17 -8.85 -31.42 -37.16
CA SER A 17 -7.70 -30.51 -37.26
C SER A 17 -7.94 -29.18 -36.54
N ILE A 18 -9.14 -28.61 -36.72
CA ILE A 18 -9.55 -27.37 -36.05
C ILE A 18 -9.68 -27.58 -34.53
N LEU A 19 -10.24 -28.70 -34.09
CA LEU A 19 -10.33 -29.06 -32.67
C LEU A 19 -8.94 -29.20 -32.04
N GLY A 20 -7.99 -29.83 -32.74
CA GLY A 20 -6.59 -29.93 -32.30
C GLY A 20 -5.92 -28.56 -32.13
N LEU A 21 -6.12 -27.64 -33.08
CA LEU A 21 -5.61 -26.28 -33.00
C LEU A 21 -6.20 -25.51 -31.80
N ILE A 22 -7.51 -25.62 -31.58
CA ILE A 22 -8.21 -24.98 -30.45
C ILE A 22 -7.69 -25.51 -29.11
N LEU A 23 -7.42 -26.81 -28.99
CA LEU A 23 -6.83 -27.41 -27.79
C LEU A 23 -5.41 -26.92 -27.51
N ILE A 24 -4.58 -26.74 -28.54
CA ILE A 24 -3.23 -26.20 -28.40
C ILE A 24 -3.28 -24.74 -27.95
N ILE A 25 -4.12 -23.92 -28.59
CA ILE A 25 -4.29 -22.51 -28.20
C ILE A 25 -4.85 -22.41 -26.77
N GLY A 26 -5.82 -23.25 -26.42
CA GLY A 26 -6.41 -23.31 -25.09
C GLY A 26 -5.41 -23.68 -24.01
N THR A 27 -4.54 -24.66 -24.25
CA THR A 27 -3.49 -25.04 -23.29
C THR A 27 -2.44 -23.94 -23.13
N VAL A 28 -1.98 -23.31 -24.21
CA VAL A 28 -1.05 -22.16 -24.13
C VAL A 28 -1.68 -20.99 -23.35
N MET A 29 -2.97 -20.72 -23.55
CA MET A 29 -3.69 -19.66 -22.84
C MET A 29 -3.85 -19.97 -21.34
N LEU A 30 -4.08 -21.24 -20.99
CA LEU A 30 -4.08 -21.73 -19.61
C LEU A 30 -2.70 -21.59 -18.96
N PHE A 31 -1.63 -22.01 -19.64
CA PHE A 31 -0.27 -21.88 -19.14
C PHE A 31 0.17 -20.42 -19.01
N ALA A 32 -0.25 -19.54 -19.93
CA ALA A 32 -0.02 -18.10 -19.81
C ALA A 32 -0.78 -17.52 -18.60
N TYR A 33 -2.05 -17.87 -18.38
CA TYR A 33 -2.83 -17.39 -17.23
C TYR A 33 -2.26 -17.89 -15.89
N VAL A 34 -1.92 -19.18 -15.79
CA VAL A 34 -1.35 -19.77 -14.57
C VAL A 34 0.09 -19.29 -14.33
N GLY A 35 0.90 -19.20 -15.39
CA GLY A 35 2.27 -18.70 -15.33
C GLY A 35 2.36 -17.21 -15.00
N PHE A 36 1.44 -16.39 -15.52
CA PHE A 36 1.34 -14.97 -15.20
C PHE A 36 0.90 -14.76 -13.75
N ASN A 37 -0.06 -15.52 -13.23
CA ASN A 37 -0.48 -15.42 -11.81
C ASN A 37 0.65 -15.80 -10.83
N LEU A 38 1.48 -16.81 -11.15
CA LEU A 38 2.63 -17.18 -10.32
C LEU A 38 3.79 -16.17 -10.41
N PHE A 39 3.99 -15.53 -11.56
CA PHE A 39 5.01 -14.48 -11.74
C PHE A 39 4.60 -13.14 -11.10
N ILE A 40 3.32 -12.75 -11.21
CA ILE A 40 2.77 -11.52 -10.62
C ILE A 40 2.73 -11.58 -9.09
N ASN A 41 2.45 -12.74 -8.48
CA ASN A 41 2.41 -12.85 -7.02
C ASN A 41 3.80 -12.73 -6.36
N LYS A 42 4.86 -13.09 -7.09
CA LYS A 42 6.25 -12.98 -6.61
C LYS A 42 6.91 -11.63 -6.93
N VAL A 43 6.54 -10.98 -8.05
CA VAL A 43 7.04 -9.64 -8.43
C VAL A 43 6.21 -8.50 -7.80
N GLY A 44 4.90 -8.71 -7.58
CA GLY A 44 3.98 -7.72 -7.01
C GLY A 44 4.19 -7.50 -5.50
N SER A 45 4.57 -8.52 -4.75
CA SER A 45 4.78 -8.43 -3.30
C SER A 45 6.04 -7.63 -2.92
N GLU A 46 7.13 -7.75 -3.68
CA GLU A 46 8.32 -6.91 -3.50
C GLU A 46 8.05 -5.44 -3.89
N PHE A 47 7.32 -5.21 -4.99
CA PHE A 47 6.94 -3.87 -5.42
C PHE A 47 5.97 -3.20 -4.43
N GLU A 48 5.00 -3.95 -3.89
CA GLU A 48 4.10 -3.44 -2.84
C GLU A 48 4.84 -3.13 -1.54
N LYS A 49 5.77 -4.00 -1.09
CA LYS A 49 6.60 -3.72 0.08
C LYS A 49 7.45 -2.47 -0.11
N LYS A 50 8.09 -2.31 -1.28
CA LYS A 50 8.84 -1.08 -1.61
C LYS A 50 7.96 0.17 -1.53
N LYS A 51 6.75 0.11 -2.09
CA LYS A 51 5.77 1.20 -2.01
C LYS A 51 5.35 1.50 -0.55
N LEU A 52 5.30 0.50 0.32
CA LEU A 52 5.03 0.71 1.75
C LEU A 52 6.22 1.38 2.46
N TYR A 53 7.44 0.96 2.18
CA TYR A 53 8.65 1.65 2.67
C TYR A 53 8.69 3.11 2.23
N ASP A 54 8.41 3.40 0.96
CA ASP A 54 8.36 4.77 0.43
C ASP A 54 7.28 5.62 1.13
N GLN A 55 6.11 5.03 1.40
CA GLN A 55 5.03 5.71 2.13
C GLN A 55 5.40 6.00 3.58
N VAL A 56 6.07 5.06 4.26
CA VAL A 56 6.56 5.27 5.63
C VAL A 56 7.62 6.37 5.66
N ALA A 57 8.56 6.38 4.72
CA ALA A 57 9.58 7.42 4.63
C ALA A 57 8.96 8.80 4.37
N LYS A 58 7.93 8.89 3.51
CA LYS A 58 7.18 10.14 3.30
C LYS A 58 6.47 10.59 4.58
N LEU A 59 5.79 9.67 5.27
CA LEU A 59 5.09 9.97 6.52
C LEU A 59 6.05 10.42 7.64
N GLU A 60 7.25 9.83 7.70
CA GLU A 60 8.31 10.28 8.60
C GLU A 60 8.77 11.71 8.30
N ASN A 61 8.98 12.03 7.03
CA ASN A 61 9.35 13.39 6.65
C ASN A 61 8.26 14.39 7.03
N GLU A 62 6.99 14.04 6.83
CA GLU A 62 5.86 14.87 7.28
C GLU A 62 5.85 15.05 8.80
N TYR A 63 6.07 13.98 9.57
CA TYR A 63 6.21 14.04 11.03
C TYR A 63 7.36 14.95 11.47
N TYR A 64 8.55 14.81 10.89
CA TYR A 64 9.69 15.66 11.24
C TYR A 64 9.45 17.13 10.88
N GLY A 65 8.78 17.40 9.76
CA GLY A 65 8.33 18.75 9.40
C GLY A 65 7.41 19.35 10.46
N LEU A 66 6.39 18.60 10.90
CA LEU A 66 5.46 19.00 11.95
C LEU A 66 6.16 19.23 13.29
N LYS A 67 7.07 18.32 13.67
CA LYS A 67 7.85 18.47 14.90
C LYS A 67 8.68 19.76 14.87
N ASN A 68 9.35 20.05 13.77
CA ASN A 68 10.15 21.27 13.64
C ASN A 68 9.28 22.54 13.70
N GLU A 69 8.09 22.52 13.06
CA GLU A 69 7.14 23.64 13.18
C GLU A 69 6.69 23.81 14.64
N TYR A 70 6.36 22.72 15.34
CA TYR A 70 6.00 22.78 16.75
C TYR A 70 7.13 23.32 17.65
N GLU A 71 8.37 22.84 17.50
CA GLU A 71 9.51 23.35 18.28
C GLU A 71 9.70 24.86 18.06
N SER A 72 9.51 25.34 16.82
CA SER A 72 9.58 26.77 16.51
C SER A 72 8.45 27.58 17.18
N LEU A 73 7.24 27.03 17.26
CA LEU A 73 6.11 27.64 17.96
C LEU A 73 6.31 27.63 19.48
N LYS A 74 6.76 26.50 20.03
CA LYS A 74 6.98 26.30 21.46
C LYS A 74 7.91 27.36 22.04
N VAL A 75 9.01 27.69 21.36
CA VAL A 75 9.96 28.72 21.80
C VAL A 75 9.28 30.08 22.06
N ASN A 76 8.24 30.41 21.29
CA ASN A 76 7.51 31.67 21.42
C ASN A 76 6.39 31.63 22.49
N LEU A 77 5.97 30.44 22.91
CA LEU A 77 4.75 30.22 23.71
C LEU A 77 4.99 29.91 25.20
N VAL A 78 6.25 29.75 25.63
CA VAL A 78 6.60 29.25 26.99
C VAL A 78 6.19 30.22 28.12
N GLN A 79 5.81 31.46 27.82
CA GLN A 79 5.52 32.48 28.84
C GLN A 79 4.08 32.41 29.40
N ASP A 80 3.16 31.66 28.79
CA ASP A 80 1.75 31.57 29.20
C ASP A 80 1.39 30.16 29.73
N GLU A 81 0.84 30.07 30.95
CA GLU A 81 0.45 28.80 31.59
C GLU A 81 -0.65 28.02 30.85
N ASN A 82 -1.58 28.71 30.18
CA ASN A 82 -2.64 28.06 29.40
C ASN A 82 -2.08 27.47 28.10
N LEU A 83 -1.12 28.17 27.48
CA LEU A 83 -0.42 27.66 26.29
C LEU A 83 0.48 26.47 26.65
N LYS A 84 1.08 26.46 27.84
CA LYS A 84 1.89 25.34 28.34
C LYS A 84 1.13 24.01 28.37
N LYS A 85 -0.12 23.99 28.85
CA LYS A 85 -0.96 22.77 28.84
C LYS A 85 -1.25 22.26 27.42
N ARG A 86 -1.44 23.17 26.47
CA ARG A 86 -1.70 22.83 25.06
C ARG A 86 -0.45 22.34 24.35
N CYS A 87 0.70 22.92 24.67
CA CYS A 87 2.01 22.41 24.25
C CYS A 87 2.22 20.95 24.71
N ILE A 88 1.87 20.63 25.97
CA ILE A 88 1.94 19.25 26.49
C ILE A 88 1.00 18.30 25.72
N ASP A 89 -0.23 18.73 25.38
CA ASP A 89 -1.14 17.93 24.55
C ASP A 89 -0.57 17.67 23.15
N VAL A 90 0.03 18.69 22.52
CA VAL A 90 0.70 18.55 21.22
C VAL A 90 1.88 17.59 21.30
N GLU A 91 2.72 17.69 22.33
CA GLU A 91 3.84 16.76 22.56
C GLU A 91 3.36 15.31 22.70
N LEU A 92 2.26 15.11 23.43
CA LEU A 92 1.66 13.79 23.57
C LEU A 92 1.21 13.23 22.21
N GLN A 93 0.56 14.05 21.36
CA GLN A 93 0.15 13.58 20.03
C GLN A 93 1.35 13.33 19.11
N LEU A 94 2.41 14.13 19.18
CA LEU A 94 3.64 13.88 18.43
C LEU A 94 4.31 12.56 18.84
N VAL A 95 4.36 12.27 20.14
CA VAL A 95 4.88 10.98 20.64
C VAL A 95 4.02 9.81 20.14
N ARG A 96 2.69 9.94 20.17
CA ARG A 96 1.77 8.91 19.64
C ARG A 96 1.94 8.70 18.14
N ALA A 97 2.07 9.78 17.37
CA ALA A 97 2.34 9.71 15.94
C ALA A 97 3.66 9.01 15.63
N LYS A 98 4.73 9.33 16.37
CA LYS A 98 6.03 8.67 16.22
C LYS A 98 5.95 7.18 16.58
N SER A 99 5.29 6.84 17.68
CA SER A 99 5.10 5.45 18.09
C SER A 99 4.33 4.65 17.04
N ALA A 100 3.31 5.23 16.41
CA ALA A 100 2.56 4.55 15.35
C ALA A 100 3.41 4.35 14.08
N ILE A 101 4.24 5.32 13.71
CA ILE A 101 5.20 5.17 12.60
C ILE A 101 6.21 4.04 12.89
N ASP A 102 6.75 3.99 14.12
CA ASP A 102 7.71 2.97 14.52
C ASP A 102 7.08 1.57 14.53
N ASP A 103 5.80 1.46 14.87
CA ASP A 103 5.05 0.20 14.79
C ASP A 103 4.92 -0.31 13.35
N VAL A 104 4.69 0.58 12.38
CA VAL A 104 4.67 0.23 10.95
C VAL A 104 6.04 -0.23 10.47
N LYS A 105 7.11 0.46 10.89
CA LYS A 105 8.49 0.06 10.57
C LYS A 105 8.82 -1.31 11.12
N SER A 106 8.48 -1.56 12.39
CA SER A 106 8.68 -2.86 13.03
C SER A 106 7.93 -3.96 12.28
N ALA A 107 6.70 -3.70 11.84
CA ALA A 107 5.92 -4.66 11.04
C ALA A 107 6.55 -4.93 9.66
N LEU A 108 7.10 -3.90 9.00
CA LEU A 108 7.84 -4.03 7.74
C LEU A 108 9.12 -4.87 7.90
N GLU A 109 9.90 -4.59 8.94
CA GLU A 109 11.15 -5.30 9.26
C GLU A 109 10.89 -6.75 9.66
N SER A 110 9.81 -6.99 10.41
CA SER A 110 9.38 -8.32 10.85
C SER A 110 8.68 -9.13 9.76
N ASN A 111 8.61 -8.61 8.52
CA ASN A 111 7.94 -9.24 7.38
C ASN A 111 6.50 -9.70 7.69
N LYS A 112 5.74 -8.87 8.43
CA LYS A 112 4.31 -9.09 8.66
C LYS A 112 3.52 -9.12 7.34
N ASP A 113 2.29 -9.60 7.41
CA ASP A 113 1.40 -9.60 6.26
C ASP A 113 1.16 -8.18 5.74
N ILE A 114 1.10 -8.04 4.41
CA ILE A 114 0.95 -6.74 3.75
C ILE A 114 -0.34 -6.03 4.19
N SER A 115 -1.42 -6.78 4.46
CA SER A 115 -2.67 -6.22 4.98
C SER A 115 -2.47 -5.60 6.37
N GLU A 116 -1.78 -6.30 7.27
CA GLU A 116 -1.49 -5.81 8.62
C GLU A 116 -0.62 -4.56 8.59
N ILE A 117 0.38 -4.52 7.71
CA ILE A 117 1.23 -3.34 7.52
C ILE A 117 0.42 -2.16 6.98
N LYS A 118 -0.51 -2.38 6.04
CA LYS A 118 -1.40 -1.35 5.50
C LYS A 118 -2.30 -0.77 6.60
N ASP A 119 -2.89 -1.61 7.46
CA ASP A 119 -3.75 -1.16 8.56
C ASP A 119 -2.97 -0.32 9.58
N ARG A 120 -1.77 -0.77 9.95
CA ARG A 120 -0.87 0.00 10.83
C ARG A 120 -0.47 1.33 10.19
N LEU A 121 -0.22 1.36 8.88
CA LEU A 121 0.13 2.57 8.14
C LEU A 121 -1.01 3.59 8.14
N GLU A 122 -2.25 3.16 7.95
CA GLU A 122 -3.42 4.04 8.03
C GLU A 122 -3.61 4.60 9.44
N ASN A 123 -3.40 3.79 10.49
CA ASN A 123 -3.38 4.29 11.86
C ASN A 123 -2.27 5.34 12.06
N ALA A 124 -1.05 5.10 11.58
CA ALA A 124 0.05 6.05 11.68
C ALA A 124 -0.26 7.38 10.97
N LYS A 125 -0.85 7.33 9.76
CA LYS A 125 -1.33 8.54 9.05
C LYS A 125 -2.37 9.31 9.87
N SER A 126 -3.32 8.61 10.49
CA SER A 126 -4.34 9.23 11.35
C SER A 126 -3.70 9.94 12.55
N GLN A 127 -2.74 9.31 13.23
CA GLN A 127 -2.06 9.95 14.37
C GLN A 127 -1.24 11.18 13.97
N VAL A 128 -0.54 11.14 12.82
CA VAL A 128 0.18 12.30 12.28
C VAL A 128 -0.78 13.45 11.94
N GLN A 129 -1.95 13.13 11.36
CA GLN A 129 -2.98 14.13 11.05
C GLN A 129 -3.55 14.77 12.31
N ILE A 130 -3.82 13.99 13.36
CA ILE A 130 -4.26 14.52 14.67
C ILE A 130 -3.21 15.47 15.25
N ALA A 131 -1.92 15.08 15.22
CA ALA A 131 -0.84 15.95 15.70
C ALA A 131 -0.77 17.27 14.91
N LYS A 132 -0.93 17.20 13.59
CA LYS A 132 -1.00 18.39 12.72
C LYS A 132 -2.16 19.31 13.07
N GLU A 133 -3.35 18.76 13.31
CA GLU A 133 -4.52 19.55 13.71
C GLU A 133 -4.30 20.25 15.05
N LYS A 134 -3.67 19.57 16.02
CA LYS A 134 -3.33 20.18 17.31
C LYS A 134 -2.31 21.31 17.19
N ILE A 135 -1.28 21.14 16.35
CA ILE A 135 -0.30 22.19 16.05
C ILE A 135 -0.99 23.39 15.39
N ASN A 136 -1.89 23.15 14.43
CA ASN A 136 -2.65 24.22 13.78
C ASN A 136 -3.57 24.95 14.77
N GLN A 137 -4.26 24.23 15.65
CA GLN A 137 -5.07 24.84 16.71
C GLN A 137 -4.23 25.70 17.65
N LEU A 138 -3.03 25.23 18.01
CA LEU A 138 -2.08 25.99 18.83
C LEU A 138 -1.68 27.30 18.13
N LYS A 139 -1.37 27.22 16.82
CA LYS A 139 -1.03 28.37 15.98
C LYS A 139 -2.18 29.38 15.85
N SER A 140 -3.41 28.93 15.68
CA SER A 140 -4.59 29.82 15.56
C SER A 140 -5.01 30.49 16.87
N SER A 141 -4.39 30.13 17.99
CA SER A 141 -4.67 30.74 19.30
C SER A 141 -3.60 31.73 19.78
N HIS A 142 -2.61 31.98 18.92
CA HIS A 142 -1.60 33.01 19.05
C HIS A 142 -1.75 34.00 17.89
#